data_AF-A0A2V6RTE6-F1
#
_entry.id   AF-A0A2V6RTE6-F1
#
_cell.length_a   1.000
_cell.length_b   1.000
_cell.length_c   1.000
_cell.angle_alpha   90.00
_cell.angle_beta   90.00
_cell.angle_gamma   90.00
#
_symmetry.space_group_name_H-M   'P 1'
#
loop_
_entity.id
_entity.type
_entity.pdbx_description
1 polymer ?
#
loop_
_entity_poly.entity_id
_entity_poly.type
_entity_poly.pdbx_seq_one_letter_code
_entity_poly.pdbx_strand_id
1 'polypeptide(L)'
;MQAGASPEKVAQVGSARTSDLFDDRERTALEYAETITRTGERVSDELFARVRAHFTEAEVVELTAAAALENFRSKFNTALGIEAQGFCQMK
;
A
#
# COMPACT_ATOMS: atom_id res chain seq x y z
N MET A 1 -10.68 -8.45 9.86
CA MET A 1 -10.24 -8.57 8.45
C MET A 1 -11.35 -9.23 7.65
N GLN A 2 -12.07 -8.47 6.80
CA GLN A 2 -13.23 -8.98 6.04
C GLN A 2 -12.96 -9.18 4.54
N ALA A 3 -11.74 -8.94 4.04
CA ALA A 3 -11.43 -8.90 2.60
C ALA A 3 -10.53 -10.05 2.08
N GLY A 4 -10.39 -11.16 2.82
CA GLY A 4 -9.80 -12.40 2.29
C GLY A 4 -8.28 -12.59 2.42
N ALA A 5 -7.50 -11.59 2.87
CA ALA A 5 -6.08 -11.81 3.19
C ALA A 5 -5.91 -12.58 4.52
N SER A 6 -4.98 -13.54 4.56
CA SER A 6 -4.67 -14.30 5.78
C SER A 6 -3.97 -13.40 6.82
N PRO A 7 -4.17 -13.63 8.13
CA PRO A 7 -3.45 -12.87 9.16
C PRO A 7 -1.93 -12.92 9.00
N GLU A 8 -1.41 -14.05 8.56
CA GLU A 8 0.02 -14.25 8.29
C GLU A 8 0.52 -13.36 7.15
N LYS A 9 -0.21 -13.30 6.02
CA LYS A 9 0.14 -12.42 4.91
C LYS A 9 0.15 -10.97 5.34
N VAL A 10 -0.85 -10.56 6.11
CA VAL A 10 -0.99 -9.18 6.59
C VAL A 10 0.17 -8.81 7.53
N ALA A 11 0.60 -9.72 8.41
CA ALA A 11 1.75 -9.52 9.27
C ALA A 11 3.07 -9.35 8.50
N GLN A 12 3.15 -9.85 7.26
CA GLN A 12 4.34 -9.76 6.41
C GLN A 12 4.30 -8.61 5.39
N VAL A 13 3.30 -7.71 5.44
CA VAL A 13 3.20 -6.57 4.49
C VAL A 13 4.45 -5.69 4.53
N GLY A 14 5.03 -5.44 5.70
CA GLY A 14 6.27 -4.67 5.83
C GLY A 14 7.52 -5.33 5.22
N SER A 15 7.46 -6.64 4.94
CA SER A 15 8.53 -7.43 4.33
C SER A 15 8.10 -8.06 2.99
N ALA A 16 7.06 -7.53 2.35
CA ALA A 16 6.45 -8.11 1.15
C ALA A 16 7.45 -8.37 0.01
N ARG A 17 8.47 -7.51 -0.14
CA ARG A 17 9.54 -7.66 -1.15
C ARG A 17 10.29 -8.99 -1.05
N THR A 18 10.40 -9.57 0.14
CA THR A 18 11.15 -10.82 0.40
C THR A 18 10.25 -11.96 0.87
N SER A 19 8.95 -11.74 0.99
CA SER A 19 7.99 -12.75 1.44
C SER A 19 7.44 -13.53 0.25
N ASP A 20 7.37 -14.85 0.38
CA ASP A 20 6.76 -15.74 -0.62
C ASP A 20 5.23 -15.68 -0.63
N LEU A 21 4.61 -14.95 0.30
CA LEU A 21 3.16 -14.80 0.38
C LEU A 21 2.60 -13.76 -0.59
N PHE A 22 3.47 -12.99 -1.25
CA PHE A 22 3.10 -11.94 -2.18
C PHE A 22 3.61 -12.27 -3.58
N ASP A 23 2.73 -12.15 -4.57
CA ASP A 23 3.15 -12.26 -5.97
C ASP A 23 3.78 -10.95 -6.49
N ASP A 24 4.31 -10.98 -7.71
CA ASP A 24 5.00 -9.83 -8.29
C ASP A 24 4.08 -8.63 -8.54
N ARG A 25 2.78 -8.88 -8.78
CA ARG A 25 1.77 -7.82 -8.94
C ARG A 25 1.53 -7.11 -7.61
N GLU A 26 1.37 -7.87 -6.53
CA GLU A 26 1.19 -7.34 -5.17
C GLU A 26 2.45 -6.61 -4.67
N ARG A 27 3.64 -7.19 -4.87
CA ARG A 27 4.91 -6.54 -4.52
C ARG A 27 5.09 -5.21 -5.24
N THR A 28 4.76 -5.17 -6.53
CA THR A 28 4.85 -3.94 -7.33
C THR A 28 3.85 -2.89 -6.87
N ALA A 29 2.62 -3.28 -6.50
CA ALA A 29 1.64 -2.35 -5.94
C ALA A 29 2.08 -1.77 -4.59
N LEU A 30 2.65 -2.60 -3.72
CA LEU A 30 3.15 -2.17 -2.40
C LEU A 30 4.36 -1.25 -2.53
N GLU A 31 5.32 -1.57 -3.40
CA GLU A 31 6.48 -0.69 -3.67
C GLU A 31 6.02 0.66 -4.24
N TYR A 32 5.09 0.65 -5.20
CA TYR A 32 4.49 1.87 -5.72
C TYR A 32 3.84 2.68 -4.60
N ALA A 33 2.92 2.09 -3.83
CA ALA A 33 2.21 2.74 -2.73
C ALA A 33 3.15 3.31 -1.65
N GLU A 34 4.26 2.63 -1.37
CA GLU A 34 5.28 3.10 -0.44
C GLU A 34 5.99 4.35 -0.99
N THR A 35 6.42 4.33 -2.27
CA THR A 35 7.10 5.46 -2.91
C THR A 35 6.21 6.72 -2.96
N ILE A 36 4.92 6.61 -3.32
CA ILE A 36 4.02 7.80 -3.31
C ILE A 36 3.72 8.31 -1.89
N THR A 37 3.96 7.51 -0.86
CA THR A 37 3.71 7.90 0.54
C THR A 37 4.89 8.67 1.15
N ARG A 38 6.12 8.38 0.73
CA ARG A 38 7.31 9.03 1.26
C ARG A 38 7.48 10.43 0.67
N THR A 39 7.43 11.43 1.54
CA THR A 39 7.59 12.84 1.14
C THR A 39 8.97 13.07 0.54
N GLY A 40 9.02 13.63 -0.67
CA GLY A 40 10.27 13.91 -1.39
C GLY A 40 10.71 12.80 -2.34
N GLU A 41 10.12 11.62 -2.28
CA GLU A 41 10.33 10.57 -3.28
C GLU A 41 9.46 10.81 -4.52
N ARG A 42 9.91 10.27 -5.65
CA ARG A 42 9.17 10.25 -6.91
C ARG A 42 9.15 8.82 -7.43
N VAL A 43 8.01 8.41 -7.97
CA VAL A 43 7.91 7.15 -8.71
C VAL A 43 8.80 7.27 -9.95
N SER A 44 9.78 6.39 -10.07
CA SER A 44 10.67 6.37 -11.23
C SER A 44 9.96 5.80 -12.46
N ASP A 45 10.47 6.08 -13.65
CA ASP A 45 9.92 5.54 -14.90
C ASP A 45 9.98 4.01 -14.92
N GLU A 46 11.03 3.42 -14.34
CA GLU A 46 11.18 1.96 -14.23
C GLU A 46 10.11 1.34 -13.32
N LEU A 47 9.83 1.95 -12.17
CA LEU A 47 8.78 1.49 -11.27
C LEU A 47 7.40 1.65 -11.91
N PHE A 48 7.18 2.78 -12.59
CA PHE A 48 5.92 3.01 -13.29
C PHE A 48 5.72 2.03 -14.46
N ALA A 49 6.77 1.70 -15.21
CA ALA A 49 6.72 0.68 -16.26
C ALA A 49 6.36 -0.70 -15.69
N ARG A 50 6.91 -1.09 -14.54
CA ARG A 50 6.52 -2.33 -13.84
C ARG A 50 5.06 -2.32 -13.40
N VAL A 51 4.58 -1.22 -12.83
CA VAL A 51 3.16 -1.06 -12.48
C VAL A 51 2.29 -1.27 -13.72
N ARG A 52 2.65 -0.64 -14.84
CA ARG A 52 1.94 -0.75 -16.11
C ARG A 52 2.02 -2.13 -16.77
N ALA A 53 2.99 -2.96 -16.41
CA ALA A 53 3.06 -4.34 -16.86
C ALA A 53 2.05 -5.25 -16.12
N HIS A 54 1.66 -4.89 -14.90
CA HIS A 54 0.75 -5.69 -14.07
C HIS A 54 -0.68 -5.15 -14.00
N PHE A 55 -0.88 -3.85 -14.24
CA PHE A 55 -2.16 -3.15 -14.06
C PHE A 55 -2.57 -2.42 -15.34
N THR A 56 -3.86 -2.43 -15.64
CA THR A 56 -4.49 -1.59 -16.66
C THR A 56 -4.54 -0.12 -16.23
N GLU A 57 -4.83 0.80 -17.16
CA GLU A 57 -4.96 2.24 -16.84
C GLU A 57 -5.93 2.54 -15.72
N ALA A 58 -7.11 1.91 -15.77
CA ALA A 58 -8.13 2.09 -14.76
C ALA A 58 -7.63 1.61 -13.40
N GLU A 59 -6.99 0.43 -13.35
CA GLU A 59 -6.45 -0.12 -12.12
C GLU A 59 -5.29 0.72 -11.55
N VAL A 60 -4.46 1.33 -12.41
CA VAL A 60 -3.41 2.26 -11.94
C VAL A 60 -4.03 3.49 -11.28
N VAL A 61 -5.07 4.07 -11.89
CA VAL A 61 -5.80 5.21 -11.32
C VAL A 61 -6.42 4.83 -9.97
N GLU A 62 -7.05 3.66 -9.88
CA GLU A 62 -7.62 3.14 -8.64
C GLU A 62 -6.56 2.91 -7.56
N LEU A 63 -5.42 2.33 -7.93
CA LEU A 63 -4.28 2.11 -7.02
C LEU A 63 -3.74 3.42 -6.47
N THR A 64 -3.54 4.43 -7.33
CA THR A 64 -3.10 5.77 -6.91
C THR A 64 -4.13 6.42 -6.00
N ALA A 65 -5.42 6.33 -6.32
CA ALA A 65 -6.49 6.91 -5.52
C ALA A 65 -6.58 6.26 -4.13
N ALA A 66 -6.45 4.93 -4.04
CA ALA A 66 -6.46 4.21 -2.77
C ALA A 66 -5.29 4.63 -1.88
N ALA A 67 -4.07 4.66 -2.42
CA ALA A 67 -2.90 5.10 -1.66
C ALA A 67 -2.99 6.57 -1.23
N ALA A 68 -3.49 7.46 -2.09
CA ALA A 68 -3.69 8.87 -1.75
C ALA A 68 -4.74 9.05 -0.63
N LEU A 69 -5.81 8.26 -0.64
CA LEU A 69 -6.83 8.28 0.40
C LEU A 69 -6.27 7.85 1.76
N GLU A 70 -5.45 6.80 1.80
CA GLU A 70 -4.79 6.38 3.04
C GLU A 70 -3.80 7.44 3.54
N ASN A 71 -3.04 8.09 2.65
CA ASN A 71 -2.18 9.21 3.03
C ASN A 71 -2.96 10.40 3.60
N PHE A 72 -4.11 10.72 3.03
CA PHE A 72 -5.03 11.70 3.59
C PHE A 72 -5.49 11.29 4.99
N ARG A 73 -5.99 10.05 5.15
CA ARG A 73 -6.48 9.55 6.44
C ARG A 73 -5.38 9.57 7.50
N SER A 74 -4.17 9.15 7.18
CA SER A 74 -3.03 9.21 8.10
C SER A 74 -2.79 10.64 8.59
N LYS A 75 -2.70 11.62 7.68
CA LYS A 75 -2.46 13.01 8.07
C LYS A 75 -3.63 13.63 8.82
N PHE A 76 -4.86 13.37 8.35
CA PHE A 76 -6.09 13.87 8.94
C PHE A 76 -6.28 13.35 10.37
N ASN A 77 -6.16 12.03 10.56
CA ASN A 77 -6.32 11.39 11.86
C ASN A 77 -5.25 11.88 12.84
N THR A 78 -3.99 11.97 12.42
CA THR A 78 -2.92 12.50 13.28
C THR A 78 -3.16 13.96 13.66
N ALA A 79 -3.58 14.81 12.71
CA ALA A 79 -3.83 16.22 12.99
C ALA A 79 -4.97 16.46 13.99
N LEU A 80 -5.96 15.56 14.02
CA LEU A 80 -7.13 15.65 14.90
C LEU A 80 -7.02 14.80 16.18
N GLY A 81 -5.90 14.11 16.39
CA GLY A 81 -5.73 13.22 17.55
C GLY A 81 -6.69 12.03 17.54
N ILE A 82 -7.07 11.52 16.36
CA ILE A 82 -7.91 10.33 16.23
C ILE A 82 -7.03 9.09 16.46
N GLU A 83 -7.28 8.39 17.56
CA GLU A 83 -6.53 7.22 17.98
C GLU A 83 -7.17 5.90 17.54
N ALA A 84 -6.34 4.85 17.48
CA ALA A 84 -6.83 3.50 17.21
C ALA A 84 -7.71 3.01 18.37
N GLN A 85 -8.87 2.45 18.03
CA GLN A 85 -9.86 1.97 19.00
C GLN A 85 -9.55 0.56 19.54
N GLY A 86 -8.34 0.03 19.29
CA GLY A 86 -7.91 -1.29 19.77
C GLY A 86 -8.52 -2.51 19.03
N PHE A 87 -9.27 -2.30 17.95
CA PHE A 87 -9.87 -3.40 17.18
C PHE A 87 -8.87 -4.14 16.28
N CYS A 88 -7.76 -3.49 15.91
CA CYS A 88 -6.67 -4.13 15.19
C CYS A 88 -5.62 -4.62 16.20
N GLN A 89 -5.41 -5.94 16.28
CA GLN A 89 -4.48 -6.56 17.24
C GLN A 89 -3.09 -6.85 16.66
N MET A 90 -2.77 -6.28 15.49
CA MET A 90 -1.43 -6.39 14.94
C MET A 90 -0.48 -5.55 15.80
N LYS A 91 0.48 -6.22 16.44
CA LYS A 91 1.55 -5.60 17.22
C LYS A 91 2.75 -5.27 16.35
#